data_AF-A0A1V4QT95-F1
#
_entry.id   AF-A0A1V4QT95-F1
#
_cell.length_a   1.000
_cell.length_b   1.000
_cell.length_c   1.000
_cell.angle_alpha   90.00
_cell.angle_beta   90.00
_cell.angle_gamma   90.00
#
_symmetry.space_group_name_H-M   'P 1'
#
loop_
_entity.id
_entity.type
_entity.pdbx_description
1 polymer ?
#
loop_
_entity_poly.entity_id
_entity_poly.type
_entity_poly.pdbx_seq_one_letter_code
_entity_poly.pdbx_strand_id
1 'polypeptide(L)'
;MDVMAVVIIATILILAIAFYQAVQGMFSAIIMALLSVLCVALAFNFYEPMAEALIGAGLQGSFGHGTSLLALFVIPLLVLRICFDRFRRGNVVMGLWADRIGGGAFGLVTGMVLVGMLMIILQLLPLPASFLGFRPYTDSLEPAHGMGARLAARFTLGLARRLSA
;
A
#
# COMPACT_ATOMS: atom_id res chain seq x y z
N MET A 1 4.86 10.12 16.53
CA MET A 1 5.98 9.44 15.87
C MET A 1 6.37 10.25 14.66
N ASP A 2 7.60 10.75 14.57
CA ASP A 2 8.04 11.53 13.40
C ASP A 2 7.96 10.67 12.12
N VAL A 3 7.84 11.31 10.95
CA VAL A 3 7.89 10.64 9.62
C VAL A 3 9.04 9.64 9.56
N MET A 4 10.15 9.96 10.22
CA MET A 4 11.32 9.10 10.41
C MET A 4 10.97 7.72 10.99
N ALA A 5 10.12 7.65 12.02
CA ALA A 5 9.81 6.40 12.72
C ALA A 5 8.94 5.46 11.86
N VAL A 6 8.01 6.00 11.07
CA VAL A 6 7.19 5.21 10.13
C VAL A 6 8.08 4.60 9.04
N VAL A 7 9.02 5.39 8.51
CA VAL A 7 9.98 4.94 7.50
C VAL A 7 10.93 3.86 8.06
N ILE A 8 11.41 4.03 9.30
CA ILE A 8 12.27 3.02 9.95
C ILE A 8 11.52 1.70 10.10
N ILE A 9 10.28 1.72 10.61
CA ILE A 9 9.47 0.51 10.78
C ILE A 9 9.19 -0.17 9.44
N ALA A 10 8.82 0.61 8.41
CA ALA A 10 8.60 0.09 7.08
C ALA A 10 9.86 -0.58 6.52
N THR A 11 11.02 0.06 6.68
CA THR A 11 12.31 -0.47 6.22
C THR A 11 12.66 -1.78 6.94
N ILE A 12 12.45 -1.85 8.26
CA ILE A 12 12.67 -3.08 9.04
C ILE A 12 11.74 -4.20 8.56
N LEU A 13 10.47 -3.90 8.28
CA LEU A 13 9.54 -4.91 7.72
C LEU A 13 10.02 -5.43 6.36
N ILE A 14 10.44 -4.55 5.46
CA ILE A 14 10.94 -4.94 4.13
C ILE A 14 12.15 -5.87 4.29
N LEU A 15 13.11 -5.51 5.16
CA LEU A 15 14.30 -6.32 5.41
C LEU A 15 13.95 -7.67 6.05
N ALA A 16 12.99 -7.72 6.97
CA ALA A 16 12.54 -8.96 7.59
C ALA A 16 11.91 -9.91 6.56
N ILE A 17 11.06 -9.39 5.68
CA ILE A 17 10.45 -10.17 4.59
C ILE A 17 11.53 -10.67 3.62
N ALA A 18 12.47 -9.79 3.24
CA ALA A 18 13.55 -10.16 2.34
C ALA A 18 14.47 -11.24 2.92
N PHE A 19 14.81 -11.14 4.22
CA PHE A 19 15.60 -12.16 4.91
C PHE A 19 14.87 -13.50 4.99
N TYR A 20 13.57 -13.49 5.29
CA TYR A 20 12.76 -14.70 5.32
C TYR A 20 12.69 -15.37 3.94
N GLN A 21 12.54 -14.58 2.87
CA GLN A 21 12.50 -15.10 1.50
C GLN A 21 13.86 -15.62 1.01
N ALA A 22 14.97 -15.03 1.47
CA ALA A 22 16.33 -15.49 1.17
C ALA A 22 16.61 -16.92 1.66
N VAL A 23 15.90 -17.39 2.70
CA VAL A 23 16.04 -18.75 3.24
C VAL A 23 15.15 -19.76 2.49
N GLN A 24 14.09 -19.31 1.80
CA GLN A 24 13.14 -20.18 1.09
C GLN A 24 13.60 -20.63 -0.32
N GLY A 25 14.74 -20.13 -0.81
CA GLY A 25 15.28 -20.41 -2.15
C GLY A 25 14.79 -19.46 -3.25
N MET A 26 15.57 -19.30 -4.32
CA MET A 26 15.38 -18.28 -5.35
C MET A 26 14.10 -18.50 -6.16
N PHE A 27 13.80 -19.75 -6.53
CA PHE A 27 12.60 -20.06 -7.33
C PHE A 27 11.32 -19.70 -6.58
N SER A 28 11.26 -20.01 -5.28
CA SER A 28 10.14 -19.63 -4.40
C SER A 28 9.97 -18.11 -4.32
N ALA A 29 11.09 -17.38 -4.20
CA ALA A 29 11.12 -15.93 -4.11
C ALA A 29 10.61 -15.26 -5.39
N ILE A 30 11.04 -15.73 -6.57
CA ILE A 30 10.59 -15.21 -7.87
C ILE A 30 9.09 -15.38 -8.04
N ILE A 31 8.57 -16.58 -7.77
CA ILE A 31 7.14 -16.86 -7.89
C ILE A 31 6.35 -15.97 -6.94
N MET A 32 6.82 -15.79 -5.70
CA MET A 32 6.16 -14.91 -4.73
C MET A 32 6.15 -13.44 -5.18
N ALA A 33 7.25 -12.95 -5.75
CA ALA A 33 7.34 -11.59 -6.28
C ALA A 33 6.38 -11.37 -7.46
N LEU A 34 6.27 -12.33 -8.38
CA LEU A 34 5.32 -12.26 -9.49
C LEU A 34 3.87 -12.29 -8.99
N LEU A 35 3.57 -13.18 -8.04
CA LEU A 35 2.25 -13.30 -7.44
C LEU A 35 1.81 -12.00 -6.77
N SER A 36 2.70 -11.37 -6.01
CA SER A 36 2.37 -10.14 -5.28
C SER A 36 2.07 -8.99 -6.24
N VAL A 37 2.86 -8.84 -7.32
CA VAL A 37 2.61 -7.82 -8.36
C VAL A 37 1.27 -8.06 -9.07
N LEU A 38 0.96 -9.31 -9.43
CA LEU A 38 -0.33 -9.63 -10.05
C LEU A 38 -1.51 -9.37 -9.11
N CYS A 39 -1.37 -9.70 -7.82
CA CYS A 39 -2.39 -9.42 -6.82
C CYS A 39 -2.59 -7.92 -6.59
N VAL A 40 -1.51 -7.12 -6.64
CA VAL A 40 -1.62 -5.66 -6.57
C VAL A 40 -2.39 -5.11 -7.78
N ALA A 41 -2.06 -5.56 -8.99
CA ALA A 41 -2.78 -5.14 -10.20
C ALA A 41 -4.27 -5.51 -10.13
N LEU A 42 -4.59 -6.71 -9.66
CA LEU A 42 -5.97 -7.15 -9.45
C LEU A 42 -6.69 -6.32 -8.38
N ALA A 43 -6.02 -6.06 -7.25
CA ALA A 43 -6.60 -5.26 -6.17
C ALA A 43 -6.95 -3.84 -6.65
N PHE A 44 -6.04 -3.17 -7.34
CA PHE A 44 -6.31 -1.82 -7.88
C PHE A 44 -7.36 -1.81 -8.99
N ASN A 45 -7.55 -2.92 -9.72
CA ASN A 45 -8.60 -2.99 -10.74
C ASN A 45 -10.01 -3.13 -10.14
N PHE A 46 -10.17 -3.81 -9.00
CA PHE A 46 -11.48 -4.17 -8.46
C PHE A 46 -11.85 -3.47 -7.14
N TYR A 47 -10.98 -2.67 -6.54
CA TYR A 47 -11.25 -2.08 -5.22
C TYR A 47 -12.44 -1.11 -5.21
N GLU A 48 -12.60 -0.27 -6.23
CA GLU A 48 -13.72 0.67 -6.34
C GLU A 48 -15.08 -0.02 -6.44
N PRO A 49 -15.33 -0.91 -7.44
CA PRO A 49 -16.64 -1.54 -7.57
C PRO A 49 -16.99 -2.42 -6.37
N MET A 50 -15.98 -3.05 -5.74
CA MET A 50 -16.20 -3.85 -4.54
C MET A 50 -16.49 -2.99 -3.31
N ALA A 51 -15.82 -1.84 -3.17
CA ALA A 51 -16.10 -0.90 -2.09
C ALA A 51 -17.50 -0.29 -2.21
N GLU A 52 -17.91 0.11 -3.41
CA GLU A 52 -19.27 0.62 -3.66
C GLU A 52 -20.35 -0.42 -3.36
N ALA A 53 -20.14 -1.68 -3.77
CA ALA A 53 -21.05 -2.77 -3.44
C ALA A 53 -21.16 -2.99 -1.92
N LEU A 54 -20.05 -2.88 -1.19
CA LEU A 54 -20.01 -3.12 0.25
C LEU A 54 -20.60 -1.97 1.07
N ILE A 55 -20.40 -0.73 0.61
CA ILE A 55 -21.02 0.48 1.17
C ILE A 55 -22.53 0.46 0.89
N GLY A 56 -22.93 0.10 -0.33
CA GLY A 56 -24.34 -0.04 -0.73
C GLY A 56 -25.09 -1.13 0.05
N ALA A 57 -24.40 -2.17 0.50
CA ALA A 57 -24.94 -3.22 1.36
C ALA A 57 -25.04 -2.82 2.86
N GLY A 58 -24.57 -1.64 3.25
CA GLY A 58 -24.65 -1.13 4.62
C GLY A 58 -23.73 -1.81 5.64
N LEU A 59 -22.84 -2.71 5.20
CA LEU A 59 -21.97 -3.49 6.08
C LEU A 59 -20.79 -2.68 6.63
N GLN A 60 -20.23 -1.76 5.84
CA GLN A 60 -19.01 -1.04 6.17
C GLN A 60 -19.02 0.37 5.54
N GLY A 61 -19.72 1.33 6.16
CA GLY A 61 -19.85 2.70 5.65
C GLY A 61 -18.51 3.40 5.35
N SER A 62 -17.89 4.05 6.33
CA SER A 62 -16.66 4.84 6.09
C SER A 62 -15.41 3.97 5.86
N PHE A 63 -15.44 2.69 6.23
CA PHE A 63 -14.30 1.77 6.12
C PHE A 63 -14.26 1.00 4.79
N GLY A 64 -15.26 1.14 3.92
CA GLY A 64 -15.47 0.28 2.75
C GLY A 64 -14.31 0.26 1.75
N HIS A 65 -13.65 1.40 1.51
CA HIS A 65 -12.57 1.47 0.53
C HIS A 65 -11.28 0.75 0.97
N GLY A 66 -10.79 1.02 2.19
CA GLY A 66 -9.57 0.40 2.69
C GLY A 66 -9.74 -1.10 3.00
N THR A 67 -10.90 -1.51 3.50
CA THR A 67 -11.21 -2.93 3.76
C THR A 67 -11.37 -3.74 2.48
N SER A 68 -11.99 -3.19 1.44
CA SER A 68 -12.12 -3.85 0.13
C SER A 68 -10.76 -4.03 -0.53
N LEU A 69 -9.91 -3.01 -0.49
CA LEU A 69 -8.56 -3.08 -1.04
C LEU A 69 -7.67 -4.07 -0.27
N LEU A 70 -7.77 -4.12 1.06
CA LEU A 70 -7.14 -5.16 1.89
C LEU A 70 -7.61 -6.56 1.49
N ALA A 71 -8.93 -6.77 1.40
CA ALA A 71 -9.51 -8.07 1.09
C ALA A 71 -9.10 -8.56 -0.31
N LEU A 72 -9.18 -7.69 -1.31
CA LEU A 72 -8.79 -7.99 -2.70
C LEU A 72 -7.30 -8.20 -2.88
N PHE A 73 -6.47 -7.73 -1.97
CA PHE A 73 -5.03 -8.03 -2.00
C PHE A 73 -4.70 -9.31 -1.25
N VAL A 74 -5.15 -9.43 0.00
CA VAL A 74 -4.76 -10.51 0.91
C VAL A 74 -5.40 -11.84 0.52
N ILE A 75 -6.67 -11.85 0.12
CA ILE A 75 -7.38 -13.10 -0.20
C ILE A 75 -6.78 -13.76 -1.44
N PRO A 76 -6.64 -13.07 -2.60
CA PRO A 76 -6.03 -13.69 -3.78
C PRO A 76 -4.58 -14.07 -3.53
N LEU A 77 -3.80 -13.24 -2.83
CA LEU A 77 -2.40 -13.56 -2.53
C LEU A 77 -2.27 -14.84 -1.70
N LEU A 78 -3.10 -15.01 -0.65
CA LEU A 78 -3.10 -16.24 0.15
C LEU A 78 -3.57 -17.45 -0.65
N VAL A 79 -4.65 -17.31 -1.42
CA VAL A 79 -5.18 -18.41 -2.25
C VAL A 79 -4.12 -18.87 -3.26
N LEU A 80 -3.56 -17.94 -4.02
CA LEU A 80 -2.53 -18.25 -4.99
C LEU A 80 -1.29 -18.83 -4.29
N ARG A 81 -0.90 -18.29 -3.13
CA ARG A 81 0.24 -18.81 -2.36
C ARG A 81 0.03 -20.27 -1.94
N ILE A 82 -1.12 -20.60 -1.38
CA ILE A 82 -1.45 -21.98 -0.97
C ILE A 82 -1.50 -22.91 -2.19
N CYS A 83 -2.05 -22.44 -3.31
CA CYS A 83 -2.04 -23.19 -4.56
C CYS A 83 -0.60 -23.51 -5.00
N PHE A 84 0.28 -22.50 -5.07
CA PHE A 84 1.68 -22.71 -5.45
C PHE A 84 2.47 -23.57 -4.46
N ASP A 85 2.17 -23.45 -3.16
CA ASP A 85 2.78 -24.29 -2.12
C ASP A 85 2.38 -25.76 -2.27
N ARG A 86 1.15 -26.06 -2.72
CA ARG A 86 0.75 -27.43 -3.07
C ARG A 86 1.31 -27.91 -4.41
N PHE A 87 1.49 -27.02 -5.39
CA PHE A 87 2.06 -27.39 -6.69
C PHE A 87 3.58 -27.67 -6.64
N ARG A 88 4.31 -27.06 -5.70
CA ARG A 88 5.76 -27.30 -5.52
C ARG A 88 6.04 -28.68 -4.93
N ARG A 89 6.12 -29.70 -5.77
CA ARG A 89 6.62 -31.05 -5.41
C ARG A 89 8.14 -31.18 -5.43
N GLY A 90 8.90 -30.13 -5.74
CA GLY A 90 10.36 -30.13 -5.65
C GLY A 90 10.93 -28.72 -5.74
N ASN A 91 11.82 -28.36 -4.81
CA ASN A 91 12.60 -27.13 -4.92
C ASN A 91 13.74 -27.40 -5.91
N VAL A 92 13.85 -26.60 -6.98
CA VAL A 92 15.02 -26.62 -7.85
C VAL A 92 16.15 -25.97 -7.04
N VAL A 93 16.98 -26.79 -6.41
CA VAL A 93 18.11 -26.30 -5.60
C VAL A 93 19.17 -25.78 -6.56
N MET A 94 19.09 -24.49 -6.88
CA MET A 94 20.20 -23.76 -7.46
C MET A 94 21.25 -23.62 -6.34
N GLY A 95 22.54 -23.77 -6.63
CA GLY A 95 23.60 -23.81 -5.61
C GLY A 95 23.46 -22.72 -4.51
N LEU A 96 23.90 -23.03 -3.29
CA LEU A 96 23.63 -22.27 -2.05
C LEU A 96 23.76 -20.74 -2.17
N TRP A 97 24.76 -20.26 -2.91
CA TRP A 97 25.01 -18.83 -3.11
C TRP A 97 23.99 -18.18 -4.06
N ALA A 98 23.63 -18.85 -5.14
CA ALA A 98 22.63 -18.37 -6.09
C ALA A 98 21.25 -18.31 -5.43
N ASP A 99 20.89 -19.32 -4.64
CA ASP A 99 19.61 -19.37 -3.94
C ASP A 99 19.46 -18.25 -2.90
N ARG A 100 20.54 -17.91 -2.18
CA ARG A 100 20.54 -16.83 -1.18
C ARG A 100 20.50 -15.43 -1.80
N ILE A 101 21.33 -15.17 -2.81
CA ILE A 101 21.39 -13.85 -3.46
C ILE A 101 20.08 -13.60 -4.23
N GLY A 102 19.62 -14.60 -5.00
CA GLY A 102 18.36 -14.51 -5.72
C GLY A 102 17.16 -14.38 -4.77
N GLY A 103 17.11 -15.21 -3.73
CA GLY A 103 16.06 -15.13 -2.71
C GLY A 103 16.01 -13.79 -1.99
N GLY A 104 17.17 -13.21 -1.67
CA GLY A 104 17.25 -11.87 -1.06
C GLY A 104 16.81 -10.75 -2.00
N ALA A 105 17.26 -10.77 -3.27
CA ALA A 105 16.90 -9.74 -4.25
C ALA A 105 15.40 -9.72 -4.56
N PHE A 106 14.81 -10.89 -4.87
CA PHE A 106 13.37 -11.00 -5.11
C PHE A 106 12.56 -10.83 -3.80
N GLY A 107 13.16 -11.16 -2.65
CA GLY A 107 12.64 -10.88 -1.33
C GLY A 107 12.48 -9.39 -1.05
N LEU A 108 13.45 -8.56 -1.44
CA LEU A 108 13.37 -7.11 -1.33
C LEU A 108 12.22 -6.55 -2.17
N VAL A 109 12.10 -7.00 -3.42
CA VAL A 109 10.99 -6.58 -4.31
C VAL A 109 9.64 -6.97 -3.69
N THR A 110 9.50 -8.21 -3.22
CA THR A 110 8.26 -8.67 -2.57
C THR A 110 7.97 -7.85 -1.31
N GLY A 111 8.98 -7.59 -0.48
CA GLY A 111 8.86 -6.79 0.74
C GLY A 111 8.39 -5.37 0.44
N MET A 112 8.97 -4.72 -0.57
CA MET A 112 8.55 -3.39 -1.02
C MET A 112 7.08 -3.37 -1.46
N VAL A 113 6.65 -4.38 -2.24
CA VAL A 113 5.26 -4.49 -2.71
C VAL A 113 4.30 -4.70 -1.53
N LEU A 114 4.59 -5.63 -0.62
CA LEU A 114 3.73 -5.94 0.53
C LEU A 114 3.62 -4.75 1.49
N VAL A 115 4.75 -4.13 1.85
CA VAL A 115 4.78 -3.01 2.79
C VAL A 115 4.22 -1.74 2.15
N GLY A 116 4.48 -1.51 0.86
CA GLY A 116 3.87 -0.42 0.11
C GLY A 116 2.34 -0.55 0.07
N MET A 117 1.84 -1.75 -0.22
CA MET A 117 0.41 -2.01 -0.23
C MET A 117 -0.22 -1.82 1.16
N LEU A 118 0.46 -2.27 2.22
CA LEU A 118 0.04 -2.04 3.60
C LEU A 118 -0.08 -0.53 3.91
N MET A 119 0.89 0.27 3.48
CA MET A 119 0.85 1.72 3.68
C MET A 119 -0.32 2.39 2.95
N ILE A 120 -0.61 1.95 1.73
CA ILE A 120 -1.76 2.45 0.95
C ILE A 120 -3.07 2.11 1.66
N ILE A 121 -3.24 0.86 2.10
CA ILE A 121 -4.43 0.44 2.86
C ILE A 121 -4.62 1.28 4.12
N LEU A 122 -3.55 1.54 4.87
CA LEU A 122 -3.62 2.36 6.09
C LEU A 122 -4.03 3.81 5.78
N GLN A 123 -3.62 4.37 4.64
CA GLN A 123 -4.02 5.72 4.22
C GLN A 123 -5.49 5.78 3.76
N LEU A 124 -6.02 4.69 3.19
CA LEU A 124 -7.42 4.59 2.75
C LEU A 124 -8.39 4.31 3.89
N LEU A 125 -7.92 3.84 5.04
CA LEU A 125 -8.75 3.70 6.22
C LEU A 125 -9.05 5.09 6.80
N PRO A 126 -10.29 5.37 7.24
CA PRO A 126 -10.65 6.61 7.94
C PRO A 126 -10.04 6.59 9.35
N LEU A 127 -8.72 6.68 9.43
CA LEU A 127 -7.99 6.74 10.68
C LEU A 127 -8.23 8.11 11.33
N PRO A 128 -8.46 8.19 12.66
CA PRO A 128 -8.53 9.47 13.34
C PRO A 128 -7.27 10.31 13.11
N ALA A 129 -7.41 11.64 13.10
CA ALA A 129 -6.36 12.63 12.81
C ALA A 129 -5.07 12.48 13.66
N SER A 130 -5.14 11.70 14.73
CA SER A 130 -3.99 11.12 15.42
C SER A 130 -4.12 9.58 15.42
N PHE A 131 -3.48 8.90 14.47
CA PHE A 131 -3.29 7.45 14.56
C PHE A 131 -1.92 7.23 15.20
N LEU A 132 -1.87 6.54 16.35
CA LEU A 132 -0.60 6.28 17.06
C LEU A 132 0.24 7.55 17.40
N GLY A 133 -0.42 8.70 17.59
CA GLY A 133 0.27 9.98 17.86
C GLY A 133 1.03 10.56 16.66
N PHE A 134 0.70 10.12 15.43
CA PHE A 134 1.13 10.75 14.18
C PHE A 134 0.05 11.70 13.68
N ARG A 135 0.40 12.96 13.46
CA ARG A 135 -0.44 13.96 12.81
C ARG A 135 0.18 14.27 11.45
N PRO A 136 -0.48 13.92 10.32
CA PRO A 136 0.02 14.26 8.99
C PRO A 136 -0.01 15.78 8.71
N TYR A 137 -0.79 16.54 9.48
CA TYR A 137 -0.82 18.00 9.46
C TYR A 137 -0.42 18.54 10.84
N THR A 138 0.78 19.07 10.97
CA THR A 138 1.21 19.87 12.12
C THR A 138 0.90 21.33 11.86
N ASP A 139 0.58 22.10 12.90
CA ASP A 139 0.30 23.55 12.81
C ASP A 139 1.49 24.35 12.23
N SER A 140 2.66 23.74 12.06
CA SER A 140 3.81 24.29 11.32
C SER A 140 3.65 24.29 9.78
N LEU A 141 2.66 23.56 9.26
CA LEU A 141 2.20 23.58 7.86
C LEU A 141 0.86 24.33 7.74
N GLU A 142 0.42 25.04 8.78
CA GLU A 142 -0.51 26.15 8.58
C GLU A 142 0.15 27.02 7.50
N PRO A 143 -0.46 27.18 6.33
CA PRO A 143 0.17 27.92 5.26
C PRO A 143 0.53 29.29 5.83
N ALA A 144 1.81 29.63 5.87
CA ALA A 144 2.27 31.01 5.91
C ALA A 144 1.86 31.68 4.58
N HIS A 145 0.56 31.71 4.32
CA HIS A 145 -0.05 31.89 3.00
C HIS A 145 -1.28 32.78 3.14
N GLY A 146 -1.13 33.80 3.99
CA GLY A 146 -1.95 35.01 3.98
C GLY A 146 -1.79 35.87 2.71
N MET A 147 -1.10 35.42 1.66
CA MET A 147 -0.89 36.20 0.43
C MET A 147 -1.41 35.52 -0.85
N GLY A 148 -1.11 34.24 -1.12
CA GLY A 148 -1.53 33.58 -2.38
C GLY A 148 -3.02 33.23 -2.46
N ALA A 149 -3.58 32.66 -1.39
CA ALA A 149 -4.99 32.23 -1.36
C ALA A 149 -5.97 33.42 -1.43
N ARG A 150 -5.59 34.59 -0.89
CA ARG A 150 -6.39 35.82 -0.97
C ARG A 150 -6.40 36.41 -2.38
N LEU A 151 -5.30 36.32 -3.13
CA LEU A 151 -5.21 36.81 -4.51
C LEU A 151 -6.09 35.98 -5.46
N ALA A 152 -6.03 34.65 -5.34
CA ALA A 152 -6.91 33.75 -6.09
C ALA A 152 -8.39 34.00 -5.76
N ALA A 153 -8.73 34.10 -4.46
CA ALA A 153 -10.11 34.38 -4.04
C ALA A 153 -10.63 35.75 -4.53
N ARG A 154 -9.80 36.80 -4.50
CA ARG A 154 -10.17 38.14 -5.01
C ARG A 154 -10.29 38.17 -6.52
N PHE A 155 -9.49 37.38 -7.25
CA PHE A 155 -9.63 37.24 -8.69
C PHE A 155 -10.95 36.58 -9.05
N THR A 156 -11.31 35.46 -8.42
CA THR A 156 -12.57 34.75 -8.68
C THR A 156 -13.78 35.62 -8.35
N LEU A 157 -13.77 36.32 -7.22
CA LEU A 157 -14.83 37.25 -6.84
C LEU A 157 -14.91 38.46 -7.78
N GLY A 158 -13.76 38.97 -8.25
CA GLY A 158 -13.72 40.08 -9.22
C GLY A 158 -14.28 39.69 -10.59
N LEU A 159 -13.96 38.47 -11.05
CA LEU A 159 -14.47 37.93 -12.31
C LEU A 159 -15.99 37.70 -12.23
N ALA A 160 -16.46 37.09 -11.13
CA ALA A 160 -17.89 36.86 -10.90
C ALA A 160 -18.69 38.17 -10.95
N ARG A 161 -18.18 39.24 -10.33
CA ARG A 161 -18.85 40.55 -10.29
C ARG A 161 -18.88 41.27 -11.64
N ARG A 162 -17.91 40.99 -12.53
CA ARG A 162 -17.82 41.53 -13.89
C ARG A 162 -18.68 40.79 -14.89
N LEU A 163 -18.99 39.52 -14.63
CA LEU A 163 -19.86 38.69 -15.46
C LEU A 163 -21.34 38.78 -15.05
N SER A 164 -21.62 39.30 -13.85
CA SER A 164 -22.97 39.51 -13.32
C SER A 164 -23.48 40.95 -13.49
N ALA A 165 -22.81 41.78 -14.29
CA ALA A 165 -23.16 43.17 -14.60
C ALA A 165 -23.20 43.35 -16.12
#